data_AF-G1Q2E7-F1
#
_entry.id   AF-G1Q2E7-F1
#
_cell.length_a   1.000
_cell.length_b   1.000
_cell.length_c   1.000
_cell.angle_alpha   90.00
_cell.angle_beta   90.00
_cell.angle_gamma   90.00
#
_symmetry.space_group_name_H-M   'P 1'
#
loop_
_entity.id
_entity.type
_entity.pdbx_description
1 polymer ?
#
loop_
_entity_poly.entity_id
_entity_poly.type
_entity_poly.pdbx_seq_one_letter_code
_entity_poly.pdbx_strand_id
1 'polypeptide(L)'
;MQPAFTALFMLLFVLLCFLGILANGFIVLVLSREWRRLGRLLPSDMILMSLGASRFCLQWIGMVYNFYSFFHPGEFSKGPAQELFGLQWEFLNSATFWFGTWLSVLFCMKIANLTHPTFLWLKWRFPRSVPWLLLGSLLISTVVSLLFFWGNYAVNQGFFIREVYENMTYMERVNMIE
;
A
#
# COMPACT_ATOMS: atom_id res chain seq x y z
N MET A 1 -20.73 -12.17 16.90
CA MET A 1 -19.80 -11.21 17.53
C MET A 1 -20.61 -10.20 18.32
N GLN A 2 -20.27 -9.95 19.59
CA GLN A 2 -21.04 -9.03 20.44
C GLN A 2 -20.97 -7.59 19.88
N PRO A 3 -22.11 -6.86 19.77
CA PRO A 3 -22.16 -5.54 19.13
C PRO A 3 -21.25 -4.50 19.79
N ALA A 4 -20.96 -4.67 21.08
CA ALA A 4 -20.02 -3.81 21.81
C ALA A 4 -18.58 -3.90 21.28
N PHE A 5 -18.10 -5.10 20.91
CA PHE A 5 -16.75 -5.26 20.36
C PHE A 5 -16.62 -4.61 18.99
N THR A 6 -17.62 -4.78 18.12
CA THR A 6 -17.64 -4.13 16.80
C THR A 6 -17.60 -2.61 16.93
N ALA A 7 -18.40 -2.04 17.85
CA ALA A 7 -18.40 -0.60 18.09
C ALA A 7 -17.04 -0.08 18.59
N LEU A 8 -16.38 -0.80 19.51
CA LEU A 8 -15.04 -0.45 19.99
C LEU A 8 -14.00 -0.49 18.86
N PHE A 9 -14.00 -1.52 18.02
CA PHE A 9 -13.09 -1.61 16.88
C PHE A 9 -13.29 -0.49 15.87
N MET A 10 -14.55 -0.14 15.55
CA MET A 10 -14.86 0.97 14.66
C MET A 10 -14.40 2.31 15.24
N LEU A 11 -14.64 2.55 16.53
CA LEU A 11 -14.19 3.75 17.22
C LEU A 11 -12.66 3.89 17.19
N LEU A 12 -11.95 2.81 17.53
CA LEU A 12 -10.49 2.77 17.47
C LEU A 12 -10.00 3.01 16.04
N PHE A 13 -10.59 2.36 15.05
CA PHE A 13 -10.23 2.54 13.65
C PHE A 13 -10.38 3.99 13.20
N VAL A 14 -11.51 4.64 13.51
CA VAL A 14 -11.74 6.06 13.19
C VAL A 14 -10.73 6.96 13.90
N LEU A 15 -10.44 6.72 15.17
CA LEU A 15 -9.46 7.49 15.93
C LEU A 15 -8.06 7.36 15.32
N LEU A 16 -7.63 6.13 14.99
CA LEU A 16 -6.35 5.85 14.34
C LEU A 16 -6.29 6.50 12.95
N CYS A 17 -7.38 6.46 12.18
CA CYS A 17 -7.46 7.14 10.88
C CYS A 17 -7.26 8.64 11.03
N PHE A 18 -7.98 9.26 11.96
CA PHE A 18 -7.92 10.69 12.17
C PHE A 18 -6.52 11.13 12.62
N LEU A 19 -5.93 10.42 13.58
CA LEU A 19 -4.59 10.69 14.06
C LEU A 19 -3.55 10.49 12.96
N GLY A 20 -3.69 9.42 12.16
CA GLY A 20 -2.81 9.11 11.04
C GLY A 20 -2.87 10.16 9.93
N ILE A 21 -4.08 10.63 9.56
CA ILE A 21 -4.28 11.70 8.57
C ILE A 21 -3.67 13.00 9.07
N LEU A 22 -3.92 13.38 10.32
CA LEU A 22 -3.37 14.60 10.91
C LEU A 22 -1.84 14.55 10.99
N ALA A 23 -1.27 13.49 11.53
CA ALA A 23 0.17 13.37 11.71
C ALA A 23 0.91 13.29 10.37
N ASN A 24 0.52 12.37 9.49
CA ASN A 24 1.18 12.22 8.20
C ASN A 24 0.92 13.42 7.28
N GLY A 25 -0.29 13.98 7.31
CA GLY A 25 -0.64 15.19 6.56
C GLY A 25 0.15 16.41 7.02
N PHE A 26 0.32 16.59 8.34
CA PHE A 26 1.14 17.67 8.88
C PHE A 26 2.61 17.55 8.46
N ILE A 27 3.19 16.34 8.52
CA ILE A 27 4.56 16.08 8.06
C ILE A 27 4.71 16.46 6.59
N VAL A 28 3.83 15.96 5.72
CA VAL A 28 3.87 16.27 4.27
C VAL A 28 3.69 17.78 4.01
N LEU A 29 2.81 18.44 4.76
CA LEU A 29 2.56 19.87 4.61
C LEU A 29 3.77 20.73 5.04
N VAL A 30 4.38 20.41 6.18
CA VAL A 30 5.57 21.12 6.66
C VAL A 30 6.73 20.94 5.68
N LEU A 31 7.01 19.71 5.26
CA LEU A 31 8.10 19.42 4.33
C LEU A 31 7.87 20.02 2.94
N SER A 32 6.64 20.00 2.44
CA SER A 32 6.32 20.62 1.14
C SER A 32 6.44 22.15 1.19
N ARG A 33 6.09 22.78 2.32
CA ARG A 33 6.30 24.22 2.54
C ARG A 33 7.79 24.56 2.58
N GLU A 34 8.58 23.75 3.26
CA GLU A 34 10.04 23.91 3.32
C GLU A 34 10.68 23.74 1.94
N TRP A 35 10.23 22.75 1.18
CA TRP A 35 10.66 22.55 -0.20
C TRP A 35 10.37 23.76 -1.08
N ARG A 36 9.16 24.33 -0.98
CA ARG A 36 8.79 25.55 -1.73
C ARG A 36 9.64 26.76 -1.33
N ARG A 37 10.10 26.83 -0.08
CA ARG A 37 10.91 27.94 0.43
C ARG A 37 12.38 27.82 0.04
N LEU A 38 12.98 26.63 0.20
CA LEU A 38 14.42 26.42 -0.01
C LEU A 38 14.76 25.92 -1.43
N GLY A 39 13.78 25.44 -2.19
CA GLY A 39 13.98 24.84 -3.52
C GLY A 39 14.70 23.49 -3.53
N ARG A 40 15.32 23.09 -2.41
CA ARG A 40 15.99 21.80 -2.20
C ARG A 40 15.53 21.19 -0.88
N LEU A 41 15.06 19.94 -0.94
CA LEU A 41 14.83 19.11 0.23
C LEU A 41 16.08 18.31 0.57
N LEU A 42 16.27 18.04 1.86
CA LEU A 42 17.26 17.06 2.30
C LEU A 42 16.81 15.66 1.84
N PRO A 43 17.75 14.73 1.61
CA PRO A 43 17.42 13.37 1.16
C PRO A 43 16.55 12.61 2.16
N SER A 44 16.82 12.78 3.46
CA SER A 44 15.99 12.23 4.54
C SER A 44 14.56 12.75 4.46
N ASP A 45 14.40 14.04 4.16
CA ASP A 45 13.13 14.73 4.19
C ASP A 45 12.31 14.33 2.96
N MET A 46 12.96 14.14 1.79
CA MET A 46 12.29 13.56 0.62
C MET A 46 11.70 12.18 0.92
N ILE A 47 12.44 11.29 1.58
CA ILE A 47 11.94 9.96 1.96
C ILE A 47 10.85 10.07 3.04
N LEU A 48 11.00 10.96 4.01
CA LEU A 48 10.00 11.19 5.04
C LEU A 48 8.69 11.72 4.45
N MET A 49 8.79 12.61 3.46
CA MET A 49 7.66 13.15 2.71
C MET A 49 6.98 12.07 1.87
N SER A 50 7.74 11.22 1.16
CA SER A 50 7.15 10.12 0.38
C SER A 50 6.53 9.05 1.27
N LEU A 51 7.15 8.73 2.41
CA LEU A 51 6.61 7.82 3.42
C LEU A 51 5.31 8.36 4.02
N GLY A 52 5.31 9.65 4.41
CA GLY A 52 4.12 10.33 4.92
C GLY A 52 2.99 10.36 3.90
N ALA A 53 3.30 10.66 2.64
CA ALA A 53 2.31 10.65 1.55
C ALA A 53 1.74 9.23 1.32
N SER A 54 2.59 8.20 1.30
CA SER A 54 2.16 6.81 1.14
C SER A 54 1.22 6.35 2.26
N ARG A 55 1.57 6.65 3.52
CA ARG A 55 0.73 6.34 4.69
C ARG A 55 -0.58 7.12 4.69
N PHE A 56 -0.55 8.38 4.28
CA PHE A 56 -1.75 9.19 4.12
C PHE A 56 -2.69 8.59 3.07
N CYS A 57 -2.16 8.21 1.90
CA CYS A 57 -2.93 7.51 0.87
C CYS A 57 -3.50 6.18 1.37
N LEU A 58 -2.72 5.41 2.13
CA LEU A 58 -3.16 4.13 2.68
C LEU A 58 -4.31 4.31 3.67
N GLN A 59 -4.23 5.32 4.55
CA GLN A 59 -5.32 5.65 5.47
C GLN A 59 -6.58 6.10 4.72
N TRP A 60 -6.40 6.90 3.66
CA TRP A 60 -7.50 7.35 2.82
C TRP A 60 -8.21 6.18 2.13
N ILE A 61 -7.44 5.27 1.52
CA ILE A 61 -7.99 4.07 0.87
C ILE A 61 -8.73 3.19 1.87
N GLY A 62 -8.18 2.98 3.07
CA GLY A 62 -8.86 2.23 4.12
C GLY A 62 -10.19 2.87 4.52
N MET A 63 -10.25 4.20 4.57
CA MET A 63 -11.49 4.93 4.87
C MET A 63 -12.52 4.78 3.74
N VAL A 64 -12.09 4.93 2.48
CA VAL A 64 -12.96 4.73 1.30
C VAL A 64 -13.47 3.30 1.23
N TYR A 65 -12.62 2.30 1.48
CA TYR A 65 -12.98 0.89 1.51
C TYR A 65 -14.10 0.59 2.52
N ASN A 66 -13.94 1.08 3.75
CA ASN A 66 -14.95 0.91 4.80
C ASN A 66 -16.28 1.61 4.43
N PHE A 67 -16.20 2.81 3.85
CA PHE A 67 -17.38 3.54 3.41
C PHE A 67 -18.10 2.80 2.28
N TYR A 68 -17.36 2.32 1.28
CA TYR A 68 -17.92 1.59 0.14
C TYR A 68 -18.56 0.26 0.56
N SER A 69 -17.89 -0.48 1.46
CA SER A 69 -18.42 -1.72 2.04
C SER A 69 -19.69 -1.50 2.86
N PHE A 70 -19.84 -0.34 3.50
CA PHE A 70 -21.03 0.00 4.28
C PHE A 70 -22.22 0.37 3.38
N PHE A 71 -21.99 1.11 2.30
CA PHE A 71 -23.05 1.54 1.38
C PHE A 71 -23.53 0.44 0.42
N HIS A 72 -22.63 -0.43 -0.07
CA HIS A 72 -22.96 -1.45 -1.08
C HIS A 72 -22.39 -2.84 -0.72
N PRO A 73 -22.87 -3.50 0.35
CA PRO A 73 -22.34 -4.80 0.77
C PRO A 73 -22.50 -5.91 -0.29
N GLY A 74 -23.54 -5.83 -1.15
CA GLY A 74 -23.84 -6.86 -2.16
C GLY A 74 -22.99 -6.79 -3.44
N GLU A 75 -22.68 -5.59 -3.94
CA GLU A 75 -21.89 -5.41 -5.17
C GLU A 75 -20.38 -5.42 -4.91
N PHE A 76 -19.97 -5.12 -3.68
CA PHE A 76 -18.56 -5.02 -3.31
C PHE A 76 -17.89 -6.39 -3.22
N SER A 77 -18.59 -7.43 -2.74
CA SER A 77 -18.01 -8.77 -2.51
C SER A 77 -17.66 -9.55 -3.79
N LYS A 78 -18.12 -9.11 -4.97
CA LYS A 78 -17.86 -9.78 -6.27
C LYS A 78 -17.46 -8.81 -7.39
N GLY A 79 -17.35 -7.52 -7.08
CA GLY A 79 -17.08 -6.49 -8.06
C GLY A 79 -15.57 -6.29 -8.31
N PRO A 80 -15.17 -5.81 -9.51
CA PRO A 80 -13.78 -5.45 -9.80
C PRO A 80 -13.24 -4.34 -8.88
N ALA A 81 -14.11 -3.62 -8.18
CA ALA A 81 -13.74 -2.63 -7.19
C ALA A 81 -12.94 -3.22 -6.03
N GLN A 82 -13.33 -4.38 -5.48
CA GLN A 82 -12.63 -5.00 -4.36
C GLN A 82 -11.18 -5.39 -4.73
N GLU A 83 -11.01 -5.97 -5.92
CA GLU A 83 -9.70 -6.32 -6.46
C GLU A 83 -8.81 -5.09 -6.68
N LEU A 84 -9.38 -4.00 -7.23
CA LEU A 84 -8.66 -2.72 -7.39
C LEU A 84 -8.25 -2.12 -6.05
N PHE A 85 -9.13 -2.14 -5.05
CA PHE A 85 -8.80 -1.68 -3.70
C PHE A 85 -7.71 -2.55 -3.05
N GLY A 86 -7.77 -3.87 -3.21
CA GLY A 86 -6.75 -4.79 -2.74
C GLY A 86 -5.39 -4.55 -3.39
N LEU A 87 -5.36 -4.38 -4.72
CA LEU A 87 -4.14 -4.05 -5.47
C LEU A 87 -3.52 -2.75 -4.97
N GLN A 88 -4.34 -1.70 -4.83
CA GLN A 88 -3.88 -0.40 -4.39
C GLN A 88 -3.37 -0.43 -2.93
N TRP A 89 -4.00 -1.25 -2.08
CA TRP A 89 -3.58 -1.49 -0.70
C TRP A 89 -2.21 -2.17 -0.62
N GLU A 90 -2.05 -3.30 -1.32
CA GLU A 90 -0.79 -4.06 -1.36
C GLU A 90 0.34 -3.21 -1.94
N PHE A 91 0.03 -2.43 -2.97
CA PHE A 91 0.97 -1.48 -3.59
C PHE A 91 1.50 -0.46 -2.58
N LEU A 92 0.60 0.25 -1.90
CA LEU A 92 1.00 1.27 -0.92
C LEU A 92 1.69 0.65 0.29
N ASN A 93 1.29 -0.55 0.72
CA ASN A 93 1.94 -1.25 1.82
C ASN A 93 3.38 -1.63 1.48
N SER A 94 3.59 -2.21 0.29
CA SER A 94 4.92 -2.51 -0.24
C SER A 94 5.77 -1.24 -0.37
N ALA A 95 5.22 -0.17 -0.95
CA ALA A 95 5.92 1.10 -1.11
C ALA A 95 6.32 1.70 0.25
N THR A 96 5.42 1.67 1.23
CA THR A 96 5.67 2.15 2.60
C THR A 96 6.80 1.36 3.26
N PHE A 97 6.83 0.04 3.07
CA PHE A 97 7.91 -0.81 3.56
C PHE A 97 9.26 -0.42 2.93
N TRP A 98 9.32 -0.29 1.61
CA TRP A 98 10.53 0.13 0.91
C TRP A 98 11.01 1.51 1.37
N PHE A 99 10.13 2.50 1.46
CA PHE A 99 10.49 3.83 1.96
C PHE A 99 11.03 3.78 3.39
N GLY A 100 10.44 2.94 4.25
CA GLY A 100 10.94 2.70 5.61
C GLY A 100 12.35 2.09 5.63
N THR A 101 12.62 1.11 4.75
CA THR A 101 13.95 0.50 4.65
C THR A 101 15.01 1.52 4.22
N TRP A 102 14.71 2.35 3.21
CA TRP A 102 15.63 3.38 2.75
C TRP A 102 15.90 4.43 3.84
N LEU A 103 14.88 4.82 4.60
CA LEU A 103 15.04 5.74 5.73
C LEU A 103 15.97 5.14 6.80
N SER A 104 15.79 3.86 7.13
CA SER A 104 16.66 3.13 8.06
C SER A 104 18.12 3.08 7.57
N VAL A 105 18.33 2.77 6.29
CA VAL A 105 19.66 2.76 5.67
C VAL A 105 20.30 4.15 5.72
N LEU A 106 19.55 5.22 5.44
CA LEU A 106 20.06 6.59 5.55
C LEU A 106 20.46 6.95 6.99
N PHE A 107 19.67 6.53 7.99
CA PHE A 107 20.01 6.78 9.38
C PHE A 107 21.23 5.97 9.82
N CYS A 108 21.32 4.70 9.44
CA CYS A 108 22.49 3.87 9.66
C CYS A 108 23.73 4.53 9.04
N MET A 109 23.61 5.03 7.82
CA MET A 109 24.68 5.73 7.12
C MET A 109 25.07 7.07 7.77
N LYS A 110 24.12 7.74 8.42
CA LYS A 110 24.37 8.99 9.15
C LYS A 110 25.12 8.75 10.46
N ILE A 111 24.85 7.64 11.14
CA ILE A 111 25.44 7.28 12.44
C ILE A 111 26.79 6.57 12.27
N ALA A 112 26.91 5.69 11.28
CA ALA A 112 28.15 4.97 11.00
C ALA A 112 29.18 5.94 10.41
N ASN A 113 30.21 6.29 11.19
CA ASN A 113 31.36 7.05 10.69
C ASN A 113 32.42 6.10 10.09
N LEU A 114 32.07 5.43 8.99
CA LEU A 114 33.03 4.62 8.26
C LEU A 114 33.87 5.53 7.34
N THR A 115 35.17 5.64 7.64
CA THR A 115 36.18 6.37 6.84
C THR A 115 36.55 5.66 5.53
N HIS A 116 35.83 4.61 5.15
CA HIS A 116 36.04 3.94 3.87
C HIS A 116 35.64 4.86 2.70
N PRO A 117 36.46 4.97 1.64
CA PRO A 117 36.21 5.86 0.51
C PRO A 117 34.90 5.53 -0.24
N THR A 118 34.47 4.27 -0.24
CA THR A 118 33.17 3.84 -0.77
C THR A 118 31.99 4.44 0.00
N PHE A 119 32.10 4.57 1.32
CA PHE A 119 31.06 5.13 2.17
C PHE A 119 30.94 6.65 2.01
N LEU A 120 32.09 7.34 1.91
CA LEU A 120 32.16 8.76 1.55
C LEU A 120 31.59 9.04 0.16
N TRP A 121 31.91 8.21 -0.82
CA TRP A 121 31.36 8.31 -2.17
C TRP A 121 29.84 8.11 -2.19
N LEU A 122 29.36 7.10 -1.48
CA LEU A 122 27.94 6.81 -1.35
C LEU A 122 27.22 7.98 -0.66
N LYS A 123 27.82 8.60 0.38
CA LYS A 123 27.28 9.77 1.09
C LYS A 123 27.08 10.97 0.17
N TRP A 124 27.98 11.15 -0.80
CA TRP A 124 27.88 12.22 -1.79
C TRP A 124 26.90 11.91 -2.93
N ARG A 125 26.79 10.64 -3.35
CA ARG A 125 25.90 10.22 -4.45
C ARG A 125 24.45 10.01 -4.02
N PHE A 126 24.21 9.69 -2.75
CA PHE A 126 22.88 9.48 -2.19
C PHE A 126 21.90 10.64 -2.42
N PRO A 127 22.22 11.91 -2.10
CA PRO A 127 21.27 13.01 -2.28
C PRO A 127 20.72 13.15 -3.70
N ARG A 128 21.53 12.81 -4.71
CA ARG A 128 21.08 12.82 -6.11
C ARG A 128 20.34 11.55 -6.52
N SER A 129 20.59 10.45 -5.82
CA SER A 129 20.02 9.14 -6.13
C SER A 129 18.72 8.86 -5.39
N VAL A 130 18.39 9.57 -4.31
CA VAL A 130 17.13 9.36 -3.55
C VAL A 130 15.87 9.42 -4.42
N PRO A 131 15.65 10.39 -5.33
CA PRO A 131 14.47 10.38 -6.18
C PRO A 131 14.40 9.13 -7.08
N TRP A 132 15.56 8.66 -7.56
CA TRP A 132 15.67 7.45 -8.36
C TRP A 132 15.42 6.19 -7.55
N LEU A 133 15.87 6.13 -6.30
CA LEU A 133 15.60 5.03 -5.38
C LEU A 133 14.11 4.97 -5.01
N LEU A 134 13.50 6.12 -4.74
CA LEU A 134 12.06 6.23 -4.50
C LEU A 134 11.27 5.76 -5.73
N LEU A 135 11.64 6.20 -6.92
CA LEU A 135 11.02 5.77 -8.16
C LEU A 135 11.23 4.26 -8.40
N GLY A 136 12.42 3.75 -8.14
CA GLY A 136 12.73 2.32 -8.22
C GLY A 136 11.88 1.48 -7.26
N SER A 137 11.72 1.93 -6.01
CA SER A 137 10.82 1.24 -5.06
C SER A 137 9.37 1.27 -5.51
N LEU A 138 8.89 2.38 -6.08
CA LEU A 138 7.54 2.44 -6.64
C LEU A 138 7.39 1.45 -7.80
N LEU A 139 8.37 1.35 -8.70
CA LEU A 139 8.34 0.38 -9.80
C LEU A 139 8.37 -1.07 -9.32
N ILE A 140 9.17 -1.38 -8.30
CA ILE A 140 9.21 -2.73 -7.72
C ILE A 140 7.86 -3.05 -7.07
N SER A 141 7.31 -2.12 -6.29
CA SER A 141 5.99 -2.30 -5.69
C SER A 141 4.89 -2.45 -6.73
N THR A 142 4.89 -1.68 -7.84
CA THR A 142 3.88 -1.85 -8.89
C THR A 142 4.00 -3.21 -9.56
N VAL A 143 5.21 -3.67 -9.89
CA VAL A 143 5.44 -4.98 -10.49
C VAL A 143 4.97 -6.10 -9.57
N VAL A 144 5.30 -6.04 -8.28
CA VAL A 144 4.86 -7.05 -7.29
C VAL A 144 3.34 -7.06 -7.17
N SER A 145 2.69 -5.89 -7.07
CA SER A 145 1.22 -5.81 -7.02
C SER A 145 0.55 -6.32 -8.28
N LEU A 146 1.12 -6.04 -9.47
CA LEU A 146 0.61 -6.54 -10.74
C LEU A 146 0.76 -8.06 -10.87
N LEU A 147 1.89 -8.62 -10.43
CA LEU A 147 2.09 -10.07 -10.37
C LEU A 147 1.09 -10.74 -9.43
N PHE A 148 0.84 -10.12 -8.28
CA PHE A 148 -0.16 -10.62 -7.32
C PHE A 148 -1.57 -10.58 -7.90
N PHE A 149 -1.94 -9.48 -8.57
CA PHE A 149 -3.22 -9.35 -9.26
C PHE A 149 -3.39 -10.38 -10.38
N TRP A 150 -2.36 -10.57 -11.21
CA TRP A 150 -2.38 -11.57 -12.28
C TRP A 150 -2.52 -12.99 -11.72
N GLY A 151 -1.79 -13.30 -10.63
CA GLY A 151 -1.90 -14.58 -9.93
C GLY A 151 -3.30 -14.84 -9.39
N ASN A 152 -3.90 -13.87 -8.71
CA ASN A 152 -5.27 -13.99 -8.19
C ASN A 152 -6.29 -14.13 -9.32
N TYR A 153 -6.13 -13.38 -10.42
CA TYR A 153 -7.00 -13.51 -11.59
C TYR A 153 -6.93 -14.91 -12.21
N ALA A 154 -5.72 -15.46 -12.37
CA ALA A 154 -5.53 -16.82 -12.90
C ALA A 154 -6.14 -17.89 -11.98
N VAL A 155 -5.98 -17.76 -10.66
CA VAL A 155 -6.59 -18.67 -9.68
C VAL A 155 -8.12 -18.55 -9.69
N ASN A 156 -8.65 -17.33 -9.77
CA ASN A 156 -10.09 -17.10 -9.78
C ASN A 156 -10.75 -17.63 -11.06
N GLN A 157 -10.08 -17.49 -12.22
CA GLN A 157 -10.52 -18.15 -13.45
C GLN A 157 -10.50 -19.68 -13.32
N GLY A 158 -9.45 -20.25 -12.74
CA GLY A 158 -9.37 -21.70 -12.50
C GLY A 158 -10.48 -22.21 -11.58
N PHE A 159 -10.81 -21.45 -10.53
CA PHE A 159 -11.90 -21.77 -9.61
C PHE A 159 -13.27 -21.71 -10.32
N PHE A 160 -13.52 -20.65 -11.09
CA PHE A 160 -14.77 -20.49 -11.84
C PHE A 160 -14.97 -21.61 -12.88
N ILE A 161 -13.92 -21.98 -13.62
CA ILE A 161 -13.97 -23.09 -14.57
C ILE A 161 -14.31 -24.41 -13.87
N ARG A 162 -13.71 -24.65 -12.70
CA ARG A 162 -13.98 -25.86 -11.91
C ARG A 162 -15.42 -25.90 -11.40
N GLU A 163 -15.94 -24.78 -10.90
CA GLU A 163 -17.31 -24.67 -10.40
C GLU A 163 -18.35 -24.88 -11.53
N VAL A 164 -18.10 -24.30 -12.72
CA VAL A 164 -18.92 -24.53 -13.92
C VAL A 164 -18.90 -26.00 -14.34
N TYR A 165 -17.73 -26.63 -14.30
CA TYR A 165 -17.59 -28.04 -14.69
C TYR A 165 -18.32 -28.97 -13.71
N GLU A 166 -18.17 -28.75 -12.40
CA GLU A 166 -18.92 -29.51 -11.39
C GLU A 166 -20.43 -29.34 -11.60
N ASN A 167 -20.93 -28.11 -11.76
CA ASN A 167 -22.36 -27.86 -12.00
C ASN A 167 -22.88 -28.58 -13.26
N MET A 168 -22.12 -28.61 -14.36
CA MET A 168 -22.53 -29.36 -15.56
C MET A 168 -22.64 -30.86 -15.30
N THR A 169 -21.66 -31.46 -14.62
CA THR A 169 -21.73 -32.90 -14.27
C THR A 169 -22.86 -33.24 -13.30
N TYR A 170 -23.22 -32.32 -12.39
CA TYR A 170 -24.40 -32.51 -11.53
C TYR A 170 -25.68 -32.48 -12.35
N MET A 171 -25.85 -31.51 -13.25
CA MET A 171 -27.04 -31.42 -14.12
C MET A 171 -27.17 -32.62 -15.06
N GLU A 172 -26.06 -33.10 -15.62
CA GLU A 172 -26.05 -34.30 -16.47
C GLU A 172 -26.46 -35.56 -15.70
N ARG A 173 -26.04 -35.70 -14.43
CA ARG A 173 -26.50 -36.79 -13.57
C ARG A 173 -27.97 -36.69 -13.19
N VAL A 174 -28.49 -35.49 -12.95
CA VAL A 174 -29.92 -35.28 -12.65
C VAL A 174 -30.79 -35.67 -13.84
N ASN A 175 -30.41 -35.26 -15.05
CA ASN A 175 -31.15 -35.60 -16.28
C ASN A 175 -31.10 -37.10 -16.64
N MET A 176 -30.17 -37.88 -16.10
CA MET A 176 -30.13 -39.35 -16.31
C MET A 176 -30.99 -40.13 -15.32
N ILE A 177 -31.54 -39.47 -14.29
CA ILE A 177 -32.34 -40.12 -13.23
C ILE A 177 -33.85 -39.85 -13.42
N GLU A 178 -34.22 -38.86 -14.23
CA GLU A 178 -35.60 -38.53 -14.64
C GLU A 178 -36.01 -39.29 -15.92
#